data_AF-M0YYM9-F1
#
_entry.id   AF-M0YYM9-F1
#
_cell.length_a   1.000
_cell.length_b   1.000
_cell.length_c   1.000
_cell.angle_alpha   90.00
_cell.angle_beta   90.00
_cell.angle_gamma   90.00
#
_symmetry.space_group_name_H-M   'P 1'
#
loop_
_entity.id
_entity.type
_entity.pdbx_description
1 polymer ?
#
loop_
_entity_poly.entity_id
_entity_poly.type
_entity_poly.pdbx_seq_one_letter_code
_entity_poly.pdbx_strand_id
1 'polypeptide(L)'
;MCPFLRLAGTTANYAIIDAARTVRNAVLHVVDLGGADPAQWLLLLRLFAKRPGAGAHDQILRLTIVNEDNEFLSGTAALLAREAKILHIALQFHPVKLHIDQLLSIDRLGVRGGEALFIVSTLQLHRLLADGFAEVAARPDDRKGKRQVQAHATMTRADALLRDLAGLSPKLMVVTEQEADHNGDFKARFENALNYYGALFDALEESVPARGSALERADVERCLLLQEIRDIVACDGAQRRERHEWMVKWADRMQAAGFEPVAMRADTVAQTVMLGQMLAGCSRAYRVISSEKDVCFFICWRDIPMFSVSTWRAV
;
A
#
# COMPACT_ATOMS: atom_id res chain seq x y z
N MET A 1 4.70 15.46 7.16
CA MET A 1 3.96 16.70 7.52
C MET A 1 2.46 16.49 7.54
N CYS A 2 1.83 16.09 6.43
CA CYS A 2 0.42 15.67 6.44
C CYS A 2 0.24 14.31 7.12
N PRO A 3 -0.91 14.05 7.76
CA PRO A 3 -1.18 12.80 8.47
C PRO A 3 -1.59 11.63 7.57
N PHE A 4 -1.78 11.85 6.26
CA PHE A 4 -2.36 10.86 5.33
C PHE A 4 -1.69 9.48 5.41
N LEU A 5 -0.40 9.39 5.09
CA LEU A 5 0.30 8.10 5.03
C LEU A 5 0.55 7.50 6.41
N ARG A 6 0.71 8.33 7.44
CA ARG A 6 0.79 7.85 8.83
C ARG A 6 -0.51 7.17 9.25
N LEU A 7 -1.65 7.75 8.88
CA LEU A 7 -2.97 7.18 9.14
C LEU A 7 -3.18 5.89 8.34
N ALA A 8 -2.79 5.87 7.06
CA ALA A 8 -2.88 4.68 6.21
C ALA A 8 -2.04 3.52 6.75
N GLY A 9 -0.75 3.75 7.04
CA GLY A 9 0.15 2.74 7.61
C GLY A 9 -0.31 2.25 8.98
N THR A 10 -0.86 3.13 9.81
CA THR A 10 -1.44 2.71 11.10
C THR A 10 -2.70 1.86 10.92
N THR A 11 -3.57 2.23 9.99
CA THR A 11 -4.77 1.45 9.64
C THR A 11 -4.39 0.06 9.13
N ALA A 12 -3.38 -0.02 8.26
CA ALA A 12 -2.84 -1.28 7.79
C ALA A 12 -2.36 -2.18 8.94
N ASN A 13 -1.62 -1.62 9.90
CA ASN A 13 -1.15 -2.38 11.06
C ASN A 13 -2.31 -2.90 11.93
N TYR A 14 -3.34 -2.08 12.17
CA TYR A 14 -4.52 -2.54 12.91
C TYR A 14 -5.23 -3.68 12.17
N ALA A 15 -5.43 -3.55 10.85
CA ALA A 15 -6.04 -4.59 10.04
C ALA A 15 -5.24 -5.91 10.05
N ILE A 16 -3.90 -5.83 9.96
CA ILE A 16 -3.01 -7.00 10.05
C ILE A 16 -3.13 -7.69 11.41
N ILE A 17 -3.02 -6.93 12.50
CA ILE A 17 -3.04 -7.49 13.85
C ILE A 17 -4.39 -8.12 14.16
N ASP A 18 -5.47 -7.50 13.68
CA ASP A 18 -6.82 -8.00 13.79
C ASP A 18 -7.02 -9.30 12.99
N ALA A 19 -6.62 -9.33 11.71
CA ALA A 19 -6.65 -10.54 10.88
C ALA A 19 -5.78 -11.66 11.45
N ALA A 20 -4.68 -11.31 12.10
CA ALA A 20 -3.81 -12.26 12.75
C ALA A 20 -4.42 -12.86 14.03
N ARG A 21 -5.49 -12.32 14.63
CA ARG A 21 -6.04 -12.79 15.93
C ARG A 21 -6.36 -14.29 15.96
N THR A 22 -6.78 -14.86 14.82
CA THR A 22 -7.14 -16.28 14.70
C THR A 22 -6.01 -17.16 14.19
N VAL A 23 -4.84 -16.58 13.88
CA VAL A 23 -3.70 -17.27 13.29
C VAL A 23 -2.86 -17.91 14.39
N ARG A 24 -2.58 -19.20 14.24
CA ARG A 24 -1.76 -20.01 15.18
C ARG A 24 -0.39 -20.42 14.65
N ASN A 25 -0.03 -19.97 13.45
CA ASN A 25 1.29 -20.23 12.88
C ASN A 25 2.38 -19.69 13.83
N ALA A 26 3.49 -20.43 13.92
CA ALA A 26 4.65 -20.03 14.70
C ALA A 26 5.34 -18.78 14.13
N VAL A 27 5.18 -18.54 12.81
CA VAL A 27 5.74 -17.36 12.14
C VAL A 27 4.61 -16.56 11.50
N LEU A 28 4.57 -15.28 11.82
CA LEU A 28 3.75 -14.27 11.13
C LEU A 28 4.69 -13.46 10.25
N HIS A 29 4.55 -13.57 8.94
CA HIS A 29 5.38 -12.88 7.96
C HIS A 29 4.61 -11.70 7.38
N VAL A 30 5.08 -10.49 7.66
CA VAL A 30 4.61 -9.27 7.01
C VAL A 30 5.58 -8.89 5.90
N VAL A 31 5.07 -8.77 4.68
CA VAL A 31 5.81 -8.26 3.53
C VAL A 31 5.27 -6.88 3.19
N ASP A 32 6.15 -5.89 3.18
CA ASP A 32 5.83 -4.53 2.78
C ASP A 32 6.57 -4.18 1.48
N LEU A 33 5.79 -3.86 0.45
CA LEU A 33 6.28 -3.62 -0.91
C LEU A 33 6.74 -2.18 -1.15
N GLY A 34 6.54 -1.27 -0.19
CA GLY A 34 6.77 0.17 -0.40
C GLY A 34 7.23 0.92 0.85
N GLY A 35 8.00 0.26 1.71
CA GLY A 35 8.24 0.76 3.07
C GLY A 35 8.88 2.12 3.13
N ALA A 36 8.09 3.12 3.56
CA ALA A 36 8.50 4.52 3.52
C ALA A 36 8.78 5.12 4.90
N ASP A 37 8.25 4.54 5.99
CA ASP A 37 8.36 5.09 7.33
C ASP A 37 8.63 3.99 8.39
N PRO A 38 9.76 4.02 9.11
CA PRO A 38 10.06 3.05 10.17
C PRO A 38 9.02 3.08 11.30
N ALA A 39 8.34 4.22 11.51
CA ALA A 39 7.34 4.37 12.56
C ALA A 39 6.13 3.43 12.38
N GLN A 40 5.78 3.10 11.12
CA GLN A 40 4.76 2.09 10.85
C GLN A 40 5.17 0.76 11.47
N TRP A 41 6.39 0.30 11.23
CA TRP A 41 6.84 -1.01 11.71
C TRP A 41 7.09 -1.04 13.21
N LEU A 42 7.58 0.06 13.80
CA LEU A 42 7.67 0.20 15.25
C LEU A 42 6.30 0.08 15.92
N LEU A 43 5.25 0.67 15.33
CA LEU A 43 3.88 0.48 15.82
C LEU A 43 3.43 -0.98 15.67
N LEU A 44 3.71 -1.63 14.54
CA LEU A 44 3.37 -3.03 14.34
C LEU A 44 4.00 -3.92 15.42
N LEU A 45 5.28 -3.72 15.76
CA LEU A 45 5.97 -4.44 16.84
C LEU A 45 5.26 -4.26 18.19
N ARG A 46 4.87 -3.01 18.53
CA ARG A 46 4.14 -2.71 19.77
C ARG A 46 2.76 -3.35 19.81
N LEU A 47 2.06 -3.41 18.69
CA LEU A 47 0.76 -4.10 18.60
C LEU A 47 0.94 -5.63 18.67
N PHE A 48 1.97 -6.16 18.02
CA PHE A 48 2.31 -7.57 18.05
C PHE A 48 2.64 -8.05 19.46
N ALA A 49 3.42 -7.28 20.23
CA ALA A 49 3.79 -7.62 21.61
C ALA A 49 2.59 -7.79 22.55
N LYS A 50 1.43 -7.21 22.22
CA LYS A 50 0.18 -7.36 23.00
C LYS A 50 -0.59 -8.64 22.67
N ARG A 51 -0.15 -9.42 21.67
CA ARG A 51 -0.83 -10.66 21.26
C ARG A 51 -0.51 -11.81 22.22
N PRO A 52 -1.49 -12.70 22.49
CA PRO A 52 -1.21 -13.97 23.17
C PRO A 52 -0.13 -14.76 22.40
N GLY A 53 0.91 -15.23 23.08
CA GLY A 53 2.02 -15.99 22.48
C GLY A 53 3.22 -15.16 22.03
N ALA A 54 3.12 -13.82 21.95
CA ALA A 54 4.25 -12.97 21.58
C ALA A 54 5.36 -12.92 22.66
N GLY A 55 4.97 -12.79 23.93
CA GLY A 55 5.91 -12.66 25.06
C GLY A 55 6.53 -13.97 25.56
N ALA A 56 6.01 -15.13 25.12
CA ALA A 56 6.60 -16.44 25.40
C ALA A 56 7.64 -16.86 24.34
N HIS A 57 7.86 -16.02 23.30
CA HIS A 57 8.62 -16.37 22.10
C HIS A 57 8.06 -17.56 21.30
N ASP A 58 6.79 -17.92 21.54
CA ASP A 58 6.08 -18.97 20.78
C ASP A 58 5.76 -18.52 19.35
N GLN A 59 5.70 -17.21 19.12
CA GLN A 59 5.51 -16.61 17.80
C GLN A 59 6.67 -15.68 17.42
N ILE A 60 7.11 -15.82 16.17
CA ILE A 60 8.12 -14.98 15.53
C ILE A 60 7.41 -14.02 14.57
N LEU A 61 7.67 -12.73 14.72
CA LEU A 61 7.32 -11.75 13.71
C LEU A 61 8.46 -11.67 12.69
N ARG A 62 8.18 -12.04 11.45
CA ARG A 62 9.10 -11.83 10.33
C ARG A 62 8.64 -10.63 9.53
N LEU A 63 9.54 -9.71 9.24
CA LEU A 63 9.24 -8.50 8.48
C LEU A 63 10.18 -8.40 7.28
N THR A 64 9.58 -8.33 6.09
CA THR A 64 10.27 -8.05 4.84
C THR A 64 9.89 -6.68 4.35
N ILE A 65 10.87 -5.81 4.11
CA ILE A 65 10.65 -4.47 3.56
C ILE A 65 11.40 -4.36 2.24
N VAL A 66 10.66 -4.02 1.18
CA VAL A 66 11.20 -3.66 -0.13
C VAL A 66 11.40 -2.14 -0.16
N ASN A 67 12.65 -1.70 -0.34
CA ASN A 67 13.01 -0.31 -0.54
C ASN A 67 14.36 -0.21 -1.27
N GLU A 68 14.57 0.81 -2.10
CA GLU A 68 15.83 0.99 -2.83
C GLU A 68 16.96 1.61 -1.99
N ASP A 69 16.60 2.36 -0.95
CA ASP A 69 17.52 3.08 -0.07
C ASP A 69 18.10 2.14 1.01
N ASN A 70 19.41 1.90 0.89
CA ASN A 70 20.15 1.05 1.81
C ASN A 70 20.36 1.69 3.19
N GLU A 71 20.50 3.02 3.25
CA GLU A 71 20.66 3.74 4.52
C GLU A 71 19.35 3.69 5.30
N PHE A 72 18.22 3.91 4.62
CA PHE A 72 16.89 3.72 5.19
C PHE A 72 16.69 2.30 5.75
N LEU A 73 17.00 1.26 4.96
CA LEU A 73 16.86 -0.14 5.40
C LEU A 73 17.75 -0.46 6.60
N SER A 74 18.99 0.03 6.61
CA SER A 74 19.95 -0.18 7.70
C SER A 74 19.52 0.54 8.99
N GLY A 75 19.09 1.80 8.86
CA GLY A 75 18.55 2.58 9.98
C GLY A 75 17.29 1.95 10.57
N THR A 76 16.38 1.51 9.71
CA THR A 76 15.16 0.79 10.09
C THR A 76 15.49 -0.51 10.83
N ALA A 77 16.42 -1.31 10.33
CA ALA A 77 16.87 -2.54 10.99
C ALA A 77 17.36 -2.28 12.42
N ALA A 78 18.17 -1.24 12.62
CA ALA A 78 18.70 -0.88 13.93
C ALA A 78 17.60 -0.42 14.91
N LEU A 79 16.62 0.35 14.43
CA LEU A 79 15.46 0.78 15.23
C LEU A 79 14.59 -0.41 15.62
N LEU A 80 14.27 -1.29 14.67
CA LEU A 80 13.43 -2.47 14.90
C LEU A 80 14.10 -3.46 15.84
N ALA A 81 15.39 -3.73 15.69
CA ALA A 81 16.13 -4.63 16.58
C ALA A 81 16.13 -4.12 18.03
N ARG A 82 16.28 -2.80 18.22
CA ARG A 82 16.22 -2.17 19.54
C ARG A 82 14.84 -2.29 20.16
N GLU A 83 13.80 -1.97 19.41
CA GLU A 83 12.42 -2.03 19.88
C GLU A 83 11.99 -3.47 20.21
N ALA A 84 12.35 -4.43 19.36
CA ALA A 84 12.07 -5.85 19.60
C ALA A 84 12.72 -6.36 20.90
N LYS A 85 13.93 -5.90 21.20
CA LYS A 85 14.62 -6.20 22.47
C LYS A 85 13.89 -5.61 23.68
N ILE A 86 13.40 -4.36 23.58
CA ILE A 86 12.64 -3.69 24.64
C ILE A 86 11.30 -4.41 24.89
N LEU A 87 10.64 -4.85 23.82
CA LEU A 87 9.34 -5.51 23.88
C LEU A 87 9.43 -7.01 24.17
N HIS A 88 10.64 -7.57 24.24
CA HIS A 88 10.88 -9.01 24.42
C HIS A 88 10.15 -9.89 23.39
N ILE A 89 10.20 -9.51 22.11
CA ILE A 89 9.59 -10.29 21.01
C ILE A 89 10.65 -10.89 20.09
N ALA A 90 10.35 -12.04 19.50
CA ALA A 90 11.21 -12.63 18.47
C ALA A 90 10.94 -11.95 17.11
N LEU A 91 11.94 -11.22 16.60
CA LEU A 91 11.89 -10.52 15.32
C LEU A 91 12.89 -11.13 14.32
N GLN A 92 12.43 -11.39 13.09
CA GLN A 92 13.29 -11.67 11.94
C GLN A 92 13.11 -10.58 10.89
N PHE A 93 14.16 -9.81 10.61
CA PHE A 93 14.12 -8.77 9.59
C PHE A 93 14.81 -9.23 8.30
N HIS A 94 14.12 -9.09 7.16
CA HIS A 94 14.62 -9.47 5.83
C HIS A 94 14.51 -8.27 4.86
N PRO A 95 15.55 -7.42 4.76
CA PRO A 95 15.54 -6.28 3.85
C PRO A 95 15.70 -6.74 2.39
N VAL A 96 14.91 -6.15 1.49
CA VAL A 96 15.01 -6.39 0.04
C VAL A 96 15.36 -5.06 -0.63
N LYS A 97 16.64 -4.90 -0.99
CA LYS A 97 17.16 -3.68 -1.62
C LYS A 97 16.83 -3.64 -3.11
N LEU A 98 15.64 -3.19 -3.46
CA LEU A 98 15.14 -3.07 -4.83
C LEU A 98 14.11 -1.94 -4.90
N HIS A 99 14.06 -1.25 -6.04
CA HIS A 99 12.89 -0.45 -6.41
C HIS A 99 11.77 -1.39 -6.90
N ILE A 100 10.49 -1.05 -6.68
CA ILE A 100 9.38 -1.94 -7.06
C ILE A 100 9.37 -2.28 -8.55
N ASP A 101 9.74 -1.33 -9.41
CA ASP A 101 9.88 -1.52 -10.85
C ASP A 101 10.89 -2.63 -11.22
N GLN A 102 11.80 -2.99 -10.31
CA GLN A 102 12.80 -4.05 -10.51
C GLN A 102 12.38 -5.39 -9.87
N LEU A 103 11.23 -5.45 -9.20
CA LEU A 103 10.69 -6.69 -8.67
C LEU A 103 10.09 -7.53 -9.81
N LEU A 104 10.90 -8.45 -10.33
CA LEU A 104 10.53 -9.35 -11.43
C LEU A 104 10.08 -10.73 -10.96
N SER A 105 10.35 -11.09 -9.70
CA SER A 105 9.90 -12.33 -9.07
C SER A 105 9.64 -12.11 -7.59
N ILE A 106 8.56 -12.72 -7.10
CA ILE A 106 8.15 -12.75 -5.69
C ILE A 106 9.08 -13.59 -4.81
N ASP A 107 9.99 -14.40 -5.37
CA ASP A 107 10.96 -15.21 -4.60
C ASP A 107 11.86 -14.34 -3.71
N ARG A 108 12.15 -13.11 -4.17
CA ARG A 108 12.95 -12.12 -3.42
C ARG A 108 12.31 -11.72 -2.09
N LEU A 109 10.98 -11.84 -1.99
CA LEU A 109 10.23 -11.55 -0.76
C LEU A 109 10.50 -12.60 0.33
N GLY A 110 11.07 -13.75 -0.04
CA GLY A 110 11.56 -14.75 0.91
C GLY A 110 10.44 -15.44 1.70
N VAL A 111 9.22 -15.47 1.17
CA VAL A 111 8.08 -16.17 1.77
C VAL A 111 8.37 -17.66 1.87
N ARG A 112 8.13 -18.26 3.03
CA ARG A 112 8.37 -19.69 3.27
C ARG A 112 7.06 -20.43 3.53
N GLY A 113 7.03 -21.71 3.16
CA GLY A 113 5.90 -22.59 3.47
C GLY A 113 5.68 -22.72 4.98
N GLY A 114 4.42 -22.65 5.42
CA GLY A 114 4.02 -22.80 6.81
C GLY A 114 3.99 -21.50 7.63
N GLU A 115 4.44 -20.37 7.06
CA GLU A 115 4.29 -19.04 7.68
C GLU A 115 2.89 -18.46 7.38
N ALA A 116 2.35 -17.63 8.28
CA ALA A 116 1.15 -16.85 8.00
C ALA A 116 1.54 -15.52 7.35
N LEU A 117 1.24 -15.36 6.07
CA LEU A 117 1.64 -14.21 5.28
C LEU A 117 0.61 -13.07 5.35
N PHE A 118 1.09 -11.85 5.51
CA PHE A 118 0.35 -10.60 5.37
C PHE A 118 1.13 -9.67 4.44
N ILE A 119 0.45 -8.99 3.53
CA ILE A 119 1.09 -8.11 2.55
C ILE A 119 0.58 -6.68 2.75
N VAL A 120 1.49 -5.72 2.67
CA VAL A 120 1.19 -4.29 2.62
C VAL A 120 1.78 -3.73 1.33
N SER A 121 0.96 -2.99 0.59
CA SER A 121 1.41 -2.19 -0.55
C SER A 121 0.97 -0.75 -0.33
N THR A 122 1.91 0.18 -0.25
CA THR A 122 1.63 1.60 -0.02
C THR A 122 2.25 2.44 -1.14
N LEU A 123 1.40 2.94 -2.04
CA LEU A 123 1.75 3.80 -3.17
C LEU A 123 2.81 3.15 -4.11
N GLN A 124 2.60 1.89 -4.50
CA GLN A 124 3.56 1.16 -5.33
C GLN A 124 2.96 0.55 -6.59
N LEU A 125 1.69 0.12 -6.55
CA LEU A 125 1.14 -0.69 -7.63
C LEU A 125 0.92 0.15 -8.89
N HIS A 126 0.55 1.43 -8.75
CA HIS A 126 0.35 2.33 -9.89
C HIS A 126 1.58 2.43 -10.81
N ARG A 127 2.79 2.32 -10.25
CA ARG A 127 4.06 2.41 -10.99
C ARG A 127 4.23 1.29 -12.02
N LEU A 128 3.62 0.14 -11.73
CA LEU A 128 3.70 -1.06 -12.55
C LEU A 128 2.64 -1.10 -13.67
N LEU A 129 1.76 -0.09 -13.74
CA LEU A 129 0.76 0.04 -14.81
C LEU A 129 1.36 0.48 -16.15
N ALA A 130 2.58 1.03 -16.13
CA ALA A 130 3.27 1.48 -17.35
C ALA A 130 3.74 0.31 -18.23
N ASP A 131 4.00 -0.84 -17.62
CA ASP A 131 4.59 -2.01 -18.27
C ASP A 131 3.49 -2.99 -18.69
N GLY A 132 2.89 -2.73 -19.86
CA GLY A 132 1.88 -3.59 -20.47
C GLY A 132 2.46 -4.62 -21.44
N PHE A 133 1.92 -5.82 -21.45
CA PHE A 133 2.23 -6.87 -22.42
C PHE A 133 0.94 -7.59 -22.86
N ALA A 134 0.97 -8.14 -24.07
CA ALA A 134 -0.18 -8.83 -24.63
C ALA A 134 -0.28 -10.24 -24.02
N GLU A 135 -1.38 -10.54 -23.33
CA GLU A 135 -1.62 -11.88 -22.81
C GLU A 135 -2.23 -12.76 -23.92
N VAL A 136 -1.53 -13.85 -24.27
CA VAL A 136 -2.10 -14.87 -25.16
C VAL A 136 -3.03 -15.73 -24.32
N ALA A 137 -4.33 -15.47 -24.39
CA ALA A 137 -5.32 -16.28 -23.71
C ALA A 137 -5.26 -17.73 -24.24
N ALA A 138 -4.71 -18.66 -23.44
CA ALA A 138 -4.76 -20.08 -23.72
C ALA A 138 -6.20 -20.58 -23.52
N ARG A 139 -6.84 -21.09 -24.57
CA ARG A 139 -8.06 -21.88 -24.42
C ARG A 139 -7.74 -23.37 -24.47
N PRO A 140 -8.49 -24.20 -23.72
CA PRO A 140 -8.57 -25.63 -23.99
C PRO A 140 -9.22 -25.84 -25.37
N ASP A 141 -8.72 -26.82 -26.12
CA ASP A 141 -9.06 -27.12 -27.52
C ASP A 141 -10.58 -27.12 -27.82
N ASP A 142 -11.10 -26.01 -28.35
CA ASP A 142 -12.41 -25.99 -29.00
C ASP A 142 -12.24 -26.36 -30.48
N ARG A 143 -12.45 -27.65 -30.77
CA ARG A 143 -12.68 -28.17 -32.13
C ARG A 143 -13.93 -27.52 -32.73
N LYS A 144 -13.78 -26.37 -33.40
CA LYS A 144 -14.48 -26.00 -34.66
C LYS A 144 -14.09 -24.59 -35.10
N GLY A 145 -13.49 -24.53 -36.28
CA GLY A 145 -12.95 -23.31 -36.88
C GLY A 145 -13.99 -22.20 -37.09
N LYS A 146 -13.78 -21.09 -36.39
CA LYS A 146 -14.02 -19.72 -36.86
C LYS A 146 -12.86 -18.86 -36.37
N ARG A 147 -12.07 -18.29 -37.29
CA ARG A 147 -11.05 -17.28 -37.01
C ARG A 147 -11.77 -16.00 -36.56
N GLN A 148 -11.98 -15.83 -35.26
CA GLN A 148 -12.29 -14.53 -34.66
C GLN A 148 -10.98 -13.80 -34.37
N VAL A 149 -10.91 -12.53 -34.75
CA VAL A 149 -9.80 -11.63 -34.39
C VAL A 149 -9.77 -11.52 -32.86
N GLN A 150 -8.73 -12.07 -32.24
CA GLN A 150 -8.57 -12.10 -30.79
C GLN A 150 -8.31 -10.69 -30.25
N ALA A 151 -9.24 -10.17 -29.45
CA ALA A 151 -8.97 -9.01 -28.61
C ALA A 151 -7.91 -9.44 -27.58
N HIS A 152 -6.69 -8.91 -27.69
CA HIS A 152 -5.65 -9.15 -26.70
C HIS A 152 -5.99 -8.28 -25.49
N ALA A 153 -6.29 -8.89 -24.35
CA ALA A 153 -6.32 -8.15 -23.10
C ALA A 153 -4.87 -7.73 -22.80
N THR A 154 -4.62 -6.43 -22.74
CA THR A 154 -3.32 -5.91 -22.33
C THR A 154 -3.20 -6.09 -20.83
N MET A 155 -2.31 -6.98 -20.41
CA MET A 155 -2.02 -7.23 -19.02
C MET A 155 -0.85 -6.34 -18.58
N THR A 156 -0.95 -5.72 -17.40
CA THR A 156 0.14 -4.92 -16.83
C THR A 156 1.00 -5.75 -15.88
N ARG A 157 2.19 -5.25 -15.55
CA ARG A 157 3.01 -5.84 -14.46
C ARG A 157 2.34 -5.73 -13.10
N ALA A 158 1.47 -4.74 -12.87
CA ALA A 158 0.67 -4.68 -11.66
C ALA A 158 -0.26 -5.90 -11.58
N ASP A 159 -0.97 -6.22 -12.67
CA ASP A 159 -1.86 -7.39 -12.74
C ASP A 159 -1.07 -8.70 -12.54
N ALA A 160 0.15 -8.79 -13.08
CA ALA A 160 1.01 -9.96 -12.93
C ALA A 160 1.45 -10.17 -11.49
N LEU A 161 1.97 -9.10 -10.88
CA LEU A 161 2.40 -9.13 -9.49
C LEU A 161 1.23 -9.47 -8.58
N LEU A 162 0.04 -8.90 -8.80
CA LEU A 162 -1.14 -9.23 -8.01
C LEU A 162 -1.48 -10.73 -8.10
N ARG A 163 -1.44 -11.34 -9.30
CA ARG A 163 -1.66 -12.79 -9.44
C ARG A 163 -0.61 -13.63 -8.72
N ASP A 164 0.66 -13.24 -8.81
CA ASP A 164 1.75 -13.90 -8.11
C ASP A 164 1.56 -13.81 -6.58
N LEU A 165 1.19 -12.62 -6.06
CA LEU A 165 0.91 -12.39 -4.65
C LEU A 165 -0.33 -13.15 -4.17
N ALA A 166 -1.38 -13.28 -4.99
CA ALA A 166 -2.54 -14.11 -4.68
C ALA A 166 -2.15 -15.59 -4.56
N GLY A 167 -1.26 -16.06 -5.44
CA GLY A 167 -0.71 -17.42 -5.41
C GLY A 167 0.03 -17.77 -4.11
N LEU A 168 0.55 -16.77 -3.39
CA LEU A 168 1.15 -16.96 -2.06
C LEU A 168 0.12 -17.18 -0.94
N SER A 169 -1.17 -17.06 -1.24
CA SER A 169 -2.29 -17.24 -0.30
C SER A 169 -2.16 -16.40 0.99
N PRO A 170 -1.93 -15.07 0.90
CA PRO A 170 -1.85 -14.20 2.06
C PRO A 170 -3.15 -14.24 2.88
N LYS A 171 -3.02 -14.18 4.21
CA LYS A 171 -4.15 -14.06 5.14
C LYS A 171 -4.87 -12.72 5.01
N LEU A 172 -4.12 -11.68 4.67
CA LEU A 172 -4.63 -10.36 4.36
C LEU A 172 -3.62 -9.62 3.48
N MET A 173 -4.11 -8.89 2.50
CA MET A 173 -3.36 -7.86 1.80
C MET A 173 -4.02 -6.50 2.06
N VAL A 174 -3.23 -5.51 2.46
CA VAL A 174 -3.68 -4.12 2.62
C VAL A 174 -3.05 -3.30 1.50
N VAL A 175 -3.89 -2.59 0.75
CA VAL A 175 -3.46 -1.74 -0.37
C VAL A 175 -3.82 -0.29 -0.07
N THR A 176 -2.82 0.57 -0.10
CA THR A 176 -2.97 2.03 -0.04
C THR A 176 -2.51 2.64 -1.36
N GLU A 177 -3.38 3.40 -2.02
CA GLU A 177 -3.10 4.06 -3.31
C GLU A 177 -3.65 5.50 -3.30
N GLN A 178 -3.10 6.35 -4.18
CA GLN A 178 -3.63 7.69 -4.43
C GLN A 178 -5.03 7.57 -5.05
N GLU A 179 -6.02 8.28 -4.48
CA GLU A 179 -7.39 8.28 -4.98
C GLU A 179 -7.55 9.35 -6.07
N ALA A 180 -6.98 9.08 -7.25
CA ALA A 180 -6.98 10.01 -8.38
C ALA A 180 -7.01 9.28 -9.73
N ASP A 181 -7.54 9.93 -10.77
CA ASP A 181 -7.52 9.43 -12.15
C ASP A 181 -6.47 10.19 -12.97
N HIS A 182 -5.20 9.80 -12.84
CA HIS A 182 -4.09 10.38 -13.59
C HIS A 182 -3.66 9.51 -14.78
N ASN A 183 -4.37 8.40 -15.06
CA ASN A 183 -4.03 7.48 -16.14
C ASN A 183 -4.80 7.73 -17.46
N GLY A 184 -5.50 8.87 -17.59
CA GLY A 184 -6.24 9.26 -18.80
C GLY A 184 -5.40 9.93 -19.91
N ASP A 185 -6.10 10.51 -20.91
CA ASP A 185 -5.49 11.36 -21.94
C ASP A 185 -4.83 12.62 -21.35
N PHE A 186 -4.05 13.35 -22.14
CA PHE A 186 -3.28 14.49 -21.64
C PHE A 186 -4.15 15.56 -20.99
N LYS A 187 -5.28 15.93 -21.62
CA LYS A 187 -6.15 16.98 -21.11
C LYS A 187 -6.76 16.55 -19.78
N ALA A 188 -7.32 15.34 -19.72
CA ALA A 188 -7.93 14.79 -18.52
C ALA A 188 -6.91 14.66 -17.38
N ARG A 189 -5.74 14.05 -17.64
CA ARG A 189 -4.73 13.88 -16.59
C ARG A 189 -4.16 15.21 -16.09
N PHE A 190 -4.02 16.22 -16.96
CA PHE A 190 -3.56 17.55 -16.56
C PHE A 190 -4.56 18.23 -15.63
N GLU A 191 -5.85 18.25 -16.01
CA GLU A 191 -6.92 18.83 -15.19
C GLU A 191 -7.06 18.10 -13.85
N ASN A 192 -7.02 16.77 -13.88
CA ASN A 192 -7.11 15.95 -12.67
C ASN A 192 -5.91 16.17 -11.73
N ALA A 193 -4.69 16.20 -12.27
CA ALA A 193 -3.48 16.47 -11.49
C ALA A 193 -3.50 17.88 -10.86
N LEU A 194 -3.93 18.90 -11.60
CA LEU A 194 -4.03 20.26 -11.07
C LEU A 194 -4.97 20.30 -9.85
N ASN A 195 -6.13 19.65 -9.94
CA ASN A 195 -7.11 19.61 -8.85
C ASN A 195 -6.59 18.81 -7.65
N TYR A 196 -6.04 17.61 -7.89
CA TYR A 196 -5.53 16.72 -6.85
C TYR A 196 -4.34 17.33 -6.10
N TYR A 197 -3.32 17.81 -6.82
CA TYR A 197 -2.16 18.41 -6.19
C TYR A 197 -2.49 19.78 -5.60
N GLY A 198 -3.40 20.57 -6.18
CA GLY A 198 -3.91 21.78 -5.52
C GLY A 198 -4.43 21.50 -4.11
N ALA A 199 -5.22 20.42 -3.95
CA ALA A 199 -5.68 19.98 -2.64
C ALA A 199 -4.56 19.49 -1.71
N LEU A 200 -3.53 18.80 -2.21
CA LEU A 200 -2.36 18.41 -1.41
C LEU A 200 -1.53 19.62 -0.95
N PHE A 201 -1.34 20.62 -1.80
CA PHE A 201 -0.62 21.84 -1.44
C PHE A 201 -1.38 22.64 -0.36
N ASP A 202 -2.70 22.77 -0.48
CA ASP A 202 -3.56 23.33 0.57
C ASP A 202 -3.41 22.54 1.90
N ALA A 203 -3.42 21.20 1.82
CA ALA A 203 -3.27 20.34 2.99
C ALA A 203 -1.89 20.50 3.67
N LEU A 204 -0.83 20.66 2.88
CA LEU A 204 0.52 20.90 3.39
C LEU A 204 0.60 22.26 4.08
N GLU A 205 0.07 23.31 3.45
CA GLU A 205 0.03 24.66 4.00
C GLU A 205 -0.63 24.71 5.38
N GLU A 206 -1.82 24.13 5.51
CA GLU A 206 -2.53 24.09 6.80
C GLU A 206 -1.83 23.22 7.84
N SER A 207 -1.00 22.26 7.42
CA SER A 207 -0.29 21.36 8.33
C SER A 207 1.00 21.95 8.89
N VAL A 208 1.58 22.98 8.26
CA VAL A 208 2.86 23.59 8.69
C VAL A 208 2.83 23.99 10.16
N PRO A 209 1.87 24.79 10.65
CA PRO A 209 1.93 25.33 12.03
C PRO A 209 1.94 24.25 13.12
N ALA A 210 1.35 23.09 12.84
CA ALA A 210 1.17 22.01 13.81
C ALA A 210 2.21 20.88 13.69
N ARG A 211 2.81 20.69 12.50
CA ARG A 211 3.53 19.43 12.17
C ARG A 211 4.82 19.60 11.38
N GLY A 212 5.30 20.83 11.19
CA GLY A 212 6.62 21.03 10.59
C GLY A 212 6.99 22.49 10.38
N SER A 213 7.89 22.71 9.44
CA SER A 213 8.45 24.01 9.09
C SER A 213 8.22 24.33 7.62
N ALA A 214 8.37 25.61 7.27
CA ALA A 214 8.33 26.04 5.87
C ALA A 214 9.41 25.35 5.02
N LEU A 215 10.56 25.00 5.61
CA LEU A 215 11.64 24.30 4.93
C LEU A 215 11.24 22.85 4.62
N GLU A 216 10.73 22.12 5.61
CA GLU A 216 10.23 20.75 5.39
C GLU A 216 9.09 20.71 4.37
N ARG A 217 8.21 21.74 4.36
CA ARG A 217 7.17 21.86 3.34
C ARG A 217 7.79 22.00 1.95
N ALA A 218 8.74 22.92 1.80
CA ALA A 218 9.41 23.14 0.52
C ALA A 218 10.14 21.89 0.03
N ASP A 219 10.72 21.09 0.94
CA ASP A 219 11.35 19.82 0.60
C ASP A 219 10.33 18.79 0.10
N VAL A 220 9.17 18.65 0.78
CA VAL A 220 8.08 17.78 0.30
C VAL A 220 7.57 18.22 -1.08
N GLU A 221 7.33 19.52 -1.27
CA GLU A 221 6.84 20.06 -2.54
C GLU A 221 7.83 19.83 -3.69
N ARG A 222 9.13 20.04 -3.46
CA ARG A 222 10.17 19.96 -4.51
C ARG A 222 10.70 18.55 -4.75
N CYS A 223 10.86 17.76 -3.70
CA CYS A 223 11.52 16.46 -3.79
C CYS A 223 10.52 15.31 -4.02
N LEU A 224 9.24 15.48 -3.64
CA LEU A 224 8.19 14.48 -3.83
C LEU A 224 7.16 14.95 -4.86
N LEU A 225 6.35 15.96 -4.52
CA LEU A 225 5.18 16.31 -5.35
C LEU A 225 5.57 16.79 -6.74
N LEU A 226 6.63 17.60 -6.86
CA LEU A 226 7.13 18.04 -8.17
C LEU A 226 7.56 16.88 -9.06
N GLN A 227 8.16 15.82 -8.51
CA GLN A 227 8.59 14.66 -9.30
C GLN A 227 7.36 13.91 -9.82
N GLU A 228 6.34 13.73 -8.98
CA GLU A 228 5.11 13.07 -9.39
C GLU A 228 4.36 13.88 -10.46
N ILE A 229 4.17 15.20 -10.23
CA ILE A 229 3.52 16.11 -11.19
C ILE A 229 4.27 16.11 -12.52
N ARG A 230 5.61 16.18 -12.49
CA ARG A 230 6.43 16.16 -13.70
C ARG A 230 6.22 14.86 -14.48
N ASP A 231 6.18 13.72 -13.80
CA ASP A 231 5.94 12.44 -14.47
C ASP A 231 4.53 12.38 -15.09
N ILE A 232 3.50 12.80 -14.36
CA ILE A 232 2.12 12.80 -14.86
C ILE A 232 1.94 13.69 -16.09
N VAL A 233 2.53 14.89 -16.07
CA VAL A 233 2.28 15.94 -17.07
C VAL A 233 3.28 15.88 -18.23
N ALA A 234 4.55 15.64 -17.96
CA ALA A 234 5.62 15.77 -18.95
C ALA A 234 6.11 14.43 -19.54
N CYS A 235 5.81 13.29 -18.92
CA CYS A 235 6.16 11.97 -19.46
C CYS A 235 4.98 11.32 -20.20
N ASP A 236 5.29 10.37 -21.09
CA ASP A 236 4.31 9.56 -21.82
C ASP A 236 4.81 8.11 -21.98
N GLY A 237 3.93 7.22 -22.45
CA GLY A 237 4.28 5.83 -22.75
C GLY A 237 4.87 5.07 -21.55
N ALA A 238 5.80 4.15 -21.79
CA ALA A 238 6.41 3.32 -20.75
C ALA A 238 7.34 4.08 -19.77
N GLN A 239 7.66 5.35 -20.07
CA GLN A 239 8.48 6.18 -19.18
C GLN A 239 7.66 6.76 -18.02
N ARG A 240 6.36 7.01 -18.24
CA ARG A 240 5.45 7.54 -17.23
C ARG A 240 5.02 6.46 -16.24
N ARG A 241 5.37 6.63 -14.96
CA ARG A 241 5.13 5.68 -13.86
C ARG A 241 3.98 6.11 -12.94
N GLU A 242 3.73 7.40 -12.78
CA GLU A 242 2.68 7.94 -11.90
C GLU A 242 1.30 7.84 -12.56
N ARG A 243 0.76 6.62 -12.58
CA ARG A 243 -0.48 6.25 -13.27
C ARG A 243 -1.59 5.97 -12.28
N HIS A 244 -1.95 6.94 -11.47
CA HIS A 244 -3.00 6.76 -10.46
C HIS A 244 -4.35 6.39 -11.10
N GLU A 245 -5.03 5.46 -10.45
CA GLU A 245 -6.37 4.99 -10.78
C GLU A 245 -7.23 5.01 -9.50
N TRP A 246 -8.52 5.31 -9.63
CA TRP A 246 -9.46 5.24 -8.51
C TRP A 246 -9.58 3.83 -7.93
N MET A 247 -10.03 3.74 -6.67
CA MET A 247 -10.25 2.47 -5.97
C MET A 247 -11.10 1.49 -6.78
N VAL A 248 -12.10 1.96 -7.53
CA VAL A 248 -12.96 1.07 -8.35
C VAL A 248 -12.17 0.27 -9.38
N LYS A 249 -11.17 0.88 -10.04
CA LYS A 249 -10.31 0.17 -10.99
C LYS A 249 -9.35 -0.78 -10.27
N TRP A 250 -8.82 -0.38 -9.11
CA TRP A 250 -8.03 -1.27 -8.28
C TRP A 250 -8.83 -2.48 -7.81
N ALA A 251 -10.11 -2.31 -7.47
CA ALA A 251 -10.99 -3.40 -7.08
C ALA A 251 -11.18 -4.42 -8.21
N ASP A 252 -11.41 -3.95 -9.44
CA ASP A 252 -11.50 -4.83 -10.61
C ASP A 252 -10.20 -5.63 -10.82
N ARG A 253 -9.04 -4.99 -10.68
CA ARG A 253 -7.72 -5.65 -10.81
C ARG A 253 -7.48 -6.68 -9.70
N MET A 254 -7.80 -6.34 -8.45
CA MET A 254 -7.69 -7.25 -7.31
C MET A 254 -8.56 -8.49 -7.52
N GLN A 255 -9.81 -8.30 -7.95
CA GLN A 255 -10.74 -9.41 -8.24
C GLN A 255 -10.26 -10.28 -9.40
N ALA A 256 -9.80 -9.66 -10.50
CA ALA A 256 -9.23 -10.39 -11.64
C ALA A 256 -7.97 -11.20 -11.26
N ALA A 257 -7.24 -10.76 -10.23
CA ALA A 257 -6.06 -11.43 -9.73
C ALA A 257 -6.34 -12.57 -8.73
N GLY A 258 -7.60 -12.80 -8.35
CA GLY A 258 -7.98 -13.83 -7.37
C GLY A 258 -8.06 -13.33 -5.93
N PHE A 259 -8.26 -12.03 -5.72
CA PHE A 259 -8.58 -11.48 -4.41
C PHE A 259 -10.08 -11.17 -4.27
N GLU A 260 -10.58 -11.22 -3.05
CA GLU A 260 -11.88 -10.67 -2.69
C GLU A 260 -11.75 -9.61 -1.60
N PRO A 261 -12.62 -8.58 -1.62
CA PRO A 261 -12.59 -7.53 -0.60
C PRO A 261 -13.03 -8.09 0.76
N VAL A 262 -12.34 -7.67 1.81
CA VAL A 262 -12.63 -8.07 3.19
C VAL A 262 -12.95 -6.82 4.00
N ALA A 263 -14.09 -6.83 4.70
CA ALA A 263 -14.46 -5.74 5.60
C ALA A 263 -13.48 -5.68 6.78
N MET A 264 -13.01 -4.47 7.10
CA MET A 264 -12.28 -4.25 8.34
C MET A 264 -13.23 -4.42 9.52
N ARG A 265 -12.76 -4.99 10.63
CA ARG A 265 -13.59 -5.15 11.82
C ARG A 265 -13.89 -3.80 12.45
N ALA A 266 -15.05 -3.68 13.09
CA ALA A 266 -15.52 -2.44 13.71
C ALA A 266 -14.50 -1.80 14.67
N ASP A 267 -13.74 -2.61 15.42
CA ASP A 267 -12.65 -2.12 16.29
C ASP A 267 -11.57 -1.37 15.50
N THR A 268 -11.13 -1.94 14.37
CA THR A 268 -10.12 -1.35 13.47
C THR A 268 -10.65 -0.04 12.89
N VAL A 269 -11.91 -0.05 12.42
CA VAL A 269 -12.58 1.16 11.93
C VAL A 269 -12.60 2.27 12.98
N ALA A 270 -13.05 1.95 14.20
CA ALA A 270 -13.13 2.89 15.30
C ALA A 270 -11.75 3.46 15.67
N GLN A 271 -10.72 2.61 15.73
CA GLN A 271 -9.35 3.02 16.02
C GLN A 271 -8.77 3.94 14.93
N THR A 272 -9.03 3.62 13.66
CA THR A 272 -8.62 4.46 12.52
C THR A 272 -9.30 5.81 12.55
N VAL A 273 -10.61 5.86 12.78
CA VAL A 273 -11.35 7.14 12.86
C VAL A 273 -10.85 7.99 14.02
N MET A 274 -10.67 7.39 15.20
CA MET A 274 -10.15 8.09 16.39
C MET A 274 -8.74 8.63 16.13
N LEU A 275 -7.86 7.83 15.53
CA LEU A 275 -6.52 8.27 15.17
C LEU A 275 -6.56 9.39 14.13
N GLY A 276 -7.44 9.30 13.12
CA GLY A 276 -7.64 10.35 12.13
C GLY A 276 -8.00 11.68 12.80
N GLN A 277 -8.91 11.67 13.77
CA GLN A 277 -9.26 12.86 14.56
C GLN A 277 -8.08 13.41 15.37
N MET A 278 -7.33 12.53 16.06
CA MET A 278 -6.14 12.94 16.81
C MET A 278 -5.05 13.53 15.89
N LEU A 279 -4.81 12.89 14.75
CA LEU A 279 -3.82 13.31 13.77
C LEU A 279 -4.27 14.52 12.97
N ALA A 280 -5.58 14.82 12.87
CA ALA A 280 -6.09 16.07 12.32
C ALA A 280 -5.88 17.23 13.29
N GLY A 281 -5.92 16.97 14.60
CA GLY A 281 -5.82 17.99 15.64
C GLY A 281 -7.05 18.89 15.62
N CYS A 282 -6.85 20.21 15.51
CA CYS A 282 -7.96 21.17 15.40
C CYS A 282 -8.49 21.33 13.96
N SER A 283 -7.85 20.72 12.96
CA SER A 283 -8.29 20.83 11.57
C SER A 283 -9.58 20.05 11.33
N ARG A 284 -10.57 20.72 10.75
CA ARG A 284 -11.82 20.08 10.27
C ARG A 284 -11.75 19.65 8.81
N ALA A 285 -10.63 19.93 8.15
CA ALA A 285 -10.42 19.61 6.75
C ALA A 285 -10.04 18.13 6.58
N TYR A 286 -9.27 17.54 7.49
CA TYR A 286 -9.00 16.10 7.44
C TYR A 286 -10.25 15.29 7.80
N ARG A 287 -10.63 14.36 6.92
CA ARG A 287 -11.75 13.43 7.15
C ARG A 287 -11.37 12.02 6.77
N VAL A 288 -12.04 11.06 7.40
CA VAL A 288 -11.95 9.63 7.08
C VAL A 288 -13.35 9.17 6.75
N ILE A 289 -13.53 8.63 5.55
CA ILE A 289 -14.82 8.13 5.06
C ILE A 289 -14.69 6.64 4.81
N SER A 290 -15.60 5.85 5.37
CA SER A 290 -15.68 4.42 5.07
C SER A 290 -16.54 4.17 3.84
N SER A 291 -16.15 3.20 3.01
CA SER A 291 -16.99 2.67 1.93
C SER A 291 -18.19 1.89 2.46
N GLU A 292 -19.17 1.66 1.59
CA GLU A 292 -20.26 0.74 1.89
C GLU A 292 -19.68 -0.65 2.22
N LYS A 293 -19.96 -1.15 3.44
CA LYS A 293 -19.44 -2.42 4.02
C LYS A 293 -18.02 -2.39 4.59
N ASP A 294 -17.41 -1.22 4.81
CA ASP A 294 -16.12 -1.08 5.52
C ASP A 294 -14.95 -1.86 4.90
N VAL A 295 -14.96 -2.10 3.59
CA VAL A 295 -13.89 -2.79 2.84
C VAL A 295 -12.74 -1.86 2.45
N CYS A 296 -13.00 -0.56 2.48
CA CYS A 296 -12.08 0.50 2.12
C CYS A 296 -12.37 1.79 2.90
N PHE A 297 -11.32 2.52 3.24
CA PHE A 297 -11.35 3.87 3.80
C PHE A 297 -10.74 4.86 2.84
N PHE A 298 -11.39 6.02 2.72
CA PHE A 298 -10.85 7.18 2.04
C PHE A 298 -10.34 8.18 3.08
N ILE A 299 -9.09 8.59 2.95
CA ILE A 299 -8.52 9.69 3.71
C ILE A 299 -8.63 10.93 2.86
N CYS A 300 -9.43 11.89 3.32
CA CYS A 300 -9.85 13.04 2.54
C CYS A 300 -9.23 14.34 3.06
N TRP A 301 -9.00 15.26 2.12
CA TRP A 301 -8.81 16.67 2.39
C TRP A 301 -10.08 17.41 2.02
N ARG A 302 -10.75 17.98 3.03
CA ARG A 302 -12.13 18.48 2.95
C ARG A 302 -13.04 17.36 2.42
N ASP A 303 -13.64 17.57 1.25
CA ASP A 303 -14.50 16.60 0.58
C ASP A 303 -13.80 15.88 -0.58
N ILE A 304 -12.48 16.07 -0.73
CA ILE A 304 -11.66 15.45 -1.80
C ILE A 304 -10.97 14.21 -1.24
N PRO A 305 -11.30 13.00 -1.72
CA PRO A 305 -10.54 11.79 -1.40
C PRO A 305 -9.11 11.92 -1.91
N MET A 306 -8.14 11.74 -1.02
CA MET A 306 -6.72 11.84 -1.38
C MET A 306 -6.10 10.46 -1.52
N PHE A 307 -6.40 9.56 -0.59
CA PHE A 307 -5.86 8.21 -0.57
C PHE A 307 -6.96 7.22 -0.21
N SER A 308 -6.93 6.04 -0.83
CA SER A 308 -7.74 4.90 -0.42
C SER A 308 -6.89 3.87 0.30
N VAL A 309 -7.46 3.21 1.30
CA VAL A 309 -6.86 2.10 2.05
C VAL A 309 -7.87 0.96 2.04
N SER A 310 -7.52 -0.18 1.45
CA SER A 310 -8.43 -1.30 1.23
C SER A 310 -7.83 -2.64 1.68
N THR A 311 -8.70 -3.58 2.05
CA THR A 311 -8.32 -4.91 2.59
C THR A 311 -8.84 -6.05 1.74
N TRP A 312 -7.98 -7.04 1.52
CA TRP A 312 -8.21 -8.11 0.54
C TRP A 312 -7.74 -9.47 1.06
N ARG A 313 -8.41 -10.54 0.63
CA ARG A 313 -8.08 -11.95 0.90
C ARG A 313 -7.92 -12.68 -0.43
N ALA A 314 -6.89 -13.52 -0.55
CA ALA A 314 -6.74 -14.40 -1.70
C ALA A 314 -7.78 -15.55 -1.64
N VAL A 315 -8.33 -15.92 -2.80
CA VAL A 315 -9.38 -16.94 -2.99
C VAL A 315 -8.83 -18.19 -3.66
#